data_AF-A0A936HM60-F1
#
_entry.id   AF-A0A936HM60-F1
#
_cell.length_a   1.000
_cell.length_b   1.000
_cell.length_c   1.000
_cell.angle_alpha   90.00
_cell.angle_beta   90.00
_cell.angle_gamma   90.00
#
_symmetry.space_group_name_H-M   'P 1'
#
loop_
_entity.id
_entity.type
_entity.pdbx_description
1 polymer ?
#
loop_
_entity_poly.entity_id
_entity_poly.type
_entity_poly.pdbx_seq_one_letter_code
_entity_poly.pdbx_strand_id
1 'polypeptide(L)'
;MTRNAMSRLKGLVGKNSIVRRSGLPRLNMDIVHVDIIEIQQELQQVLKLIGEGEAFQAYSLTKNVLASIGTKVLYPTQYEPFFEIARENFENSLRNAILSVARLLIEERDHDHAEIILQSGIEVLPQDQEVVDRLAEVLVALNRSAEAERLLAEMEYR
;
A
#
# COMPACT_ATOMS: atom_id res chain seq x y z
N MET A 1 -11.57 -2.54 32.66
CA MET A 1 -10.45 -1.79 32.04
C MET A 1 -10.87 -0.85 30.89
N THR A 2 -11.94 -1.13 30.15
CA THR A 2 -12.40 -0.35 28.96
C THR A 2 -12.79 1.12 29.19
N ARG A 3 -13.31 1.50 30.37
CA ARG A 3 -13.65 2.91 30.67
C ARG A 3 -12.40 3.82 30.69
N ASN A 4 -11.25 3.30 31.09
CA ASN A 4 -10.02 4.07 31.21
C ASN A 4 -9.39 4.36 29.83
N ALA A 5 -9.27 3.35 28.96
CA ALA A 5 -8.75 3.51 27.61
C ALA A 5 -9.56 4.52 26.78
N MET A 6 -10.89 4.46 26.85
CA MET A 6 -11.77 5.36 26.12
C MET A 6 -11.72 6.81 26.65
N SER A 7 -11.58 6.99 27.97
CA SER A 7 -11.39 8.31 28.57
C SER A 7 -10.04 8.91 28.17
N ARG A 8 -8.98 8.09 28.10
CA ARG A 8 -7.66 8.51 27.62
C ARG A 8 -7.70 8.90 26.15
N LEU A 9 -8.35 8.12 25.29
CA LEU A 9 -8.50 8.42 23.87
C LEU A 9 -9.22 9.76 23.67
N LYS A 10 -10.31 10.01 24.40
CA LYS A 10 -11.01 11.31 24.38
C LYS A 10 -10.17 12.47 24.91
N GLY A 11 -9.26 12.21 25.85
CA GLY A 11 -8.30 13.19 26.33
C GLY A 11 -7.24 13.57 25.30
N LEU A 12 -6.77 12.57 24.53
CA LEU A 12 -5.71 12.75 23.53
C LEU A 12 -6.23 13.31 22.19
N VAL A 13 -7.33 12.76 21.69
CA VAL A 13 -7.87 13.03 20.34
C VAL A 13 -9.10 13.97 20.39
N GLY A 14 -9.52 14.37 21.59
CA GLY A 14 -10.65 15.26 21.80
C GLY A 14 -11.95 14.53 22.18
N LYS A 15 -12.83 15.26 22.89
CA LYS A 15 -14.03 14.69 23.53
C LYS A 15 -15.06 14.10 22.55
N ASN A 16 -15.06 14.61 21.32
CA ASN A 16 -15.97 14.24 20.24
C ASN A 16 -15.41 13.15 19.30
N SER A 17 -14.23 12.60 19.61
CA SER A 17 -13.56 11.56 18.82
C SER A 17 -14.30 10.22 18.81
N ILE A 18 -15.24 10.00 19.72
CA ILE A 18 -15.99 8.75 19.85
C ILE A 18 -17.48 9.05 19.89
N VAL A 19 -18.21 8.50 18.91
CA VAL A 19 -19.67 8.55 18.84
C VAL A 19 -20.26 7.37 19.59
N ARG A 20 -21.28 7.63 20.40
CA ARG A 20 -22.14 6.61 21.02
C ARG A 20 -23.58 6.85 20.60
N ARG A 21 -24.02 6.21 19.52
CA ARG A 21 -25.44 6.02 19.23
C ARG A 21 -25.75 4.57 19.56
N SER A 22 -26.54 4.34 20.61
CA SER A 22 -27.02 3.02 21.11
C SER A 22 -26.29 1.79 20.55
N GLY A 23 -25.17 1.40 21.16
CA GLY A 23 -24.36 0.28 20.69
C GLY A 23 -22.88 0.38 21.08
N LEU A 24 -22.03 -0.40 20.38
CA LEU A 24 -20.58 -0.35 20.55
C LEU A 24 -20.04 1.05 20.18
N PRO A 25 -19.08 1.60 20.95
CA PRO A 25 -18.48 2.88 20.63
C PRO A 25 -17.76 2.82 19.28
N ARG A 26 -17.88 3.89 18.48
CA ARG A 26 -17.19 4.03 17.20
C ARG A 26 -16.38 5.31 17.17
N LEU A 27 -15.28 5.33 16.42
CA LEU A 27 -14.57 6.56 16.12
C LEU A 27 -15.48 7.48 15.29
N ASN A 28 -15.36 8.77 15.55
CA ASN A 28 -16.00 9.80 14.74
C ASN A 28 -15.08 10.14 13.56
N MET A 29 -15.27 9.50 12.41
CA MET A 29 -14.41 9.69 11.24
C MET A 29 -14.55 11.07 10.58
N ASP A 30 -15.55 11.88 10.98
CA ASP A 30 -15.67 13.28 10.55
C ASP A 30 -14.63 14.20 11.25
N ILE A 31 -13.99 13.71 12.30
CA ILE A 31 -13.05 14.47 13.15
C ILE A 31 -11.72 13.73 13.30
N VAL A 32 -11.78 12.40 13.40
CA VAL A 32 -10.63 11.54 13.60
C VAL A 32 -10.17 11.00 12.26
N HIS A 33 -9.01 11.47 11.83
CA HIS A 33 -8.28 10.91 10.70
C HIS A 33 -7.41 9.76 11.16
N VAL A 34 -7.42 8.67 10.40
CA VAL A 34 -6.64 7.47 10.67
C VAL A 34 -5.98 7.06 9.38
N ASP A 35 -4.69 7.37 9.25
CA ASP A 35 -3.91 7.24 8.03
C ASP A 35 -4.12 5.88 7.35
N ILE A 36 -4.05 4.77 8.09
CA ILE A 36 -4.21 3.42 7.50
C ILE A 36 -5.62 3.15 6.98
N ILE A 37 -6.65 3.76 7.56
CA ILE A 37 -8.02 3.62 7.05
C ILE A 37 -8.16 4.40 5.74
N GLU A 38 -7.57 5.59 5.68
CA GLU A 38 -7.58 6.45 4.48
C GLU A 38 -6.79 5.81 3.35
N ILE A 39 -5.58 5.33 3.62
CA ILE A 39 -4.75 4.58 2.66
C ILE A 39 -5.49 3.33 2.16
N GLN A 40 -6.17 2.60 3.05
CA GLN A 40 -6.96 1.43 2.64
C GLN A 40 -8.09 1.82 1.67
N GLN A 41 -8.76 2.96 1.89
CA GLN A 41 -9.82 3.45 1.00
C GLN A 41 -9.25 3.84 -0.37
N GLU A 42 -8.12 4.53 -0.40
CA GLU A 42 -7.42 4.87 -1.64
C GLU A 42 -7.00 3.61 -2.41
N LEU A 43 -6.46 2.60 -1.71
CA LEU A 43 -6.09 1.32 -2.31
C LEU A 43 -7.31 0.59 -2.90
N GLN A 44 -8.47 0.61 -2.24
CA GLN A 44 -9.70 0.06 -2.82
C GLN A 44 -10.12 0.82 -4.09
N GLN A 45 -9.94 2.14 -4.12
CA GLN A 45 -10.21 2.94 -5.31
C GLN A 45 -9.22 2.64 -6.45
N VAL A 46 -7.94 2.36 -6.16
CA VAL A 46 -6.98 1.86 -7.14
C VAL A 46 -7.47 0.56 -7.78
N LEU A 47 -7.84 -0.43 -6.96
CA LEU A 47 -8.32 -1.73 -7.44
C LEU A 47 -9.57 -1.59 -8.33
N LYS A 48 -10.44 -0.62 -8.01
CA LYS A 48 -11.59 -0.29 -8.85
C LYS A 48 -11.16 0.27 -10.22
N LEU A 49 -10.27 1.25 -10.24
CA LEU A 49 -9.75 1.85 -11.49
C LEU A 49 -9.07 0.82 -12.39
N ILE A 50 -8.35 -0.14 -11.78
CA ILE A 50 -7.74 -1.27 -12.49
C ILE A 50 -8.83 -2.13 -13.16
N GLY A 51 -9.90 -2.45 -12.45
CA GLY A 51 -11.03 -3.20 -13.00
C GLY A 51 -11.78 -2.47 -14.11
N GLU A 52 -11.71 -1.14 -14.14
CA GLU A 52 -12.27 -0.26 -15.17
C GLU A 52 -11.32 -0.04 -16.36
N GLY A 53 -10.05 -0.49 -16.27
CA GLY A 53 -9.04 -0.31 -17.31
C GLY A 53 -8.45 1.11 -17.38
N GLU A 54 -8.66 1.94 -16.34
CA GLU A 54 -8.22 3.33 -16.29
C GLU A 54 -6.74 3.42 -15.86
N ALA A 55 -5.83 2.97 -16.74
CA ALA A 55 -4.41 2.74 -16.42
C ALA A 55 -3.71 3.96 -15.81
N PHE A 56 -3.81 5.15 -16.42
CA PHE A 56 -3.12 6.35 -15.94
C PHE A 56 -3.70 6.89 -14.61
N GLN A 57 -5.01 6.78 -14.41
CA GLN A 57 -5.64 7.17 -13.14
C GLN A 57 -5.24 6.19 -12.03
N ALA A 58 -5.24 4.89 -12.32
CA ALA A 58 -4.77 3.86 -11.40
C ALA A 58 -3.30 4.09 -11.04
N TYR A 59 -2.42 4.36 -12.00
CA TYR A 59 -1.03 4.74 -11.77
C TYR A 59 -0.91 5.93 -10.83
N SER A 60 -1.58 7.04 -11.15
CA SER A 60 -1.48 8.28 -10.39
C SER A 60 -1.90 8.10 -8.93
N LEU A 61 -3.00 7.38 -8.71
CA LEU A 61 -3.48 7.09 -7.36
C LEU A 61 -2.58 6.09 -6.62
N THR A 62 -2.07 5.06 -7.30
CA THR A 62 -1.16 4.08 -6.69
C THR A 62 0.13 4.74 -6.22
N LYS A 63 0.68 5.67 -7.00
CA LYS A 63 1.84 6.46 -6.61
C LYS A 63 1.60 7.26 -5.32
N ASN A 64 0.42 7.86 -5.18
CA ASN A 64 0.05 8.59 -3.97
C ASN A 64 -0.09 7.65 -2.76
N VAL A 65 -0.71 6.49 -2.95
CA VAL A 65 -0.81 5.44 -1.91
C VAL A 65 0.57 5.02 -1.42
N LEU A 66 1.49 4.72 -2.34
CA LEU A 66 2.87 4.33 -1.99
C LEU A 66 3.60 5.44 -1.24
N ALA A 67 3.46 6.69 -1.69
CA ALA A 67 4.06 7.84 -1.01
C ALA A 67 3.49 8.06 0.41
N SER A 68 2.19 7.84 0.62
CA SER A 68 1.53 7.97 1.93
C SER A 68 2.02 6.90 2.93
N ILE A 69 2.30 5.69 2.43
CA ILE A 69 2.88 4.61 3.25
C ILE A 69 4.36 4.93 3.57
N GLY A 70 5.14 5.29 2.55
CA GLY A 70 6.59 5.42 2.65
C GLY A 70 7.25 4.12 3.12
N THR A 71 8.31 4.21 3.93
CA THR A 71 9.01 3.04 4.47
C THR A 71 8.45 2.57 5.83
N LYS A 72 7.20 2.91 6.15
CA LYS A 72 6.62 2.65 7.48
C LYS A 72 6.05 1.24 7.54
N VAL A 73 6.40 0.51 8.60
CA VAL A 73 5.76 -0.78 8.92
C VAL A 73 4.40 -0.53 9.56
N LEU A 74 3.36 -1.18 9.03
CA LEU A 74 2.02 -1.12 9.61
C LEU A 74 1.93 -1.86 10.95
N TYR A 75 1.25 -1.23 11.90
CA TYR A 75 1.07 -1.73 13.26
C TYR A 75 2.40 -2.15 13.91
N PRO A 76 3.36 -1.22 14.04
CA PRO A 76 4.65 -1.55 14.62
C PRO A 76 4.44 -2.04 16.05
N THR A 77 5.24 -3.03 16.44
CA THR A 77 5.21 -3.68 17.76
C THR A 77 3.90 -4.40 18.13
N GLN A 78 2.94 -4.53 17.20
CA GLN A 78 1.69 -5.25 17.42
C GLN A 78 1.77 -6.64 16.76
N TYR A 79 2.22 -7.62 17.55
CA TYR A 79 2.42 -9.00 17.08
C TYR A 79 1.23 -9.93 17.38
N GLU A 80 0.11 -9.37 17.84
CA GLU A 80 -1.09 -10.18 18.06
C GLU A 80 -1.58 -10.73 16.70
N PRO A 81 -2.08 -11.97 16.63
CA PRO A 81 -2.43 -12.62 15.35
C PRO A 81 -3.34 -11.79 14.45
N PHE A 82 -4.25 -11.01 15.05
CA PHE A 82 -5.12 -10.11 14.30
C PHE A 82 -4.35 -9.06 13.48
N PHE A 83 -3.34 -8.42 14.07
CA PHE A 83 -2.56 -7.37 13.38
C PHE A 83 -1.62 -7.95 12.34
N GLU A 84 -1.06 -9.14 12.59
CA GLU A 84 -0.26 -9.87 11.61
C GLU A 84 -1.09 -10.20 10.36
N ILE A 85 -2.28 -10.79 10.54
CA ILE A 85 -3.20 -11.07 9.42
C ILE A 85 -3.64 -9.78 8.72
N ALA A 86 -3.92 -8.71 9.47
CA ALA A 86 -4.31 -7.43 8.88
C ALA A 86 -3.18 -6.82 8.04
N ARG A 87 -1.92 -6.93 8.49
CA ARG A 87 -0.74 -6.48 7.76
C ARG A 87 -0.55 -7.29 6.48
N GLU A 88 -0.58 -8.61 6.58
CA GLU A 88 -0.44 -9.50 5.43
C GLU A 88 -1.51 -9.25 4.36
N ASN A 89 -2.78 -9.08 4.77
CA ASN A 89 -3.87 -8.77 3.84
C ASN A 89 -3.67 -7.42 3.14
N PHE A 90 -3.17 -6.42 3.87
CA PHE A 90 -2.86 -5.12 3.30
C PHE A 90 -1.72 -5.21 2.29
N GLU A 91 -0.60 -5.85 2.66
CA GLU A 91 0.57 -6.03 1.79
C GLU A 91 0.22 -6.81 0.54
N ASN A 92 -0.56 -7.88 0.65
CA ASN A 92 -1.06 -8.64 -0.50
C ASN A 92 -1.94 -7.79 -1.43
N SER A 93 -2.83 -6.95 -0.87
CA SER A 93 -3.67 -6.05 -1.67
C SER A 93 -2.83 -4.99 -2.38
N LEU A 94 -1.79 -4.47 -1.72
CA LEU A 94 -0.87 -3.50 -2.27
C LEU A 94 -0.02 -4.10 -3.39
N ARG A 95 0.58 -5.28 -3.18
CA ARG A 95 1.30 -6.05 -4.22
C ARG A 95 0.43 -6.22 -5.46
N ASN A 96 -0.80 -6.71 -5.28
CA ASN A 96 -1.72 -6.96 -6.38
C ASN A 96 -2.04 -5.68 -7.18
N ALA A 97 -2.22 -4.54 -6.49
CA ALA A 97 -2.44 -3.26 -7.12
C ALA A 97 -1.23 -2.80 -7.94
N ILE A 98 -0.03 -2.83 -7.35
CA ILE A 98 1.23 -2.46 -8.01
C ILE A 98 1.42 -3.27 -9.30
N LEU A 99 1.35 -4.61 -9.19
CA LEU A 99 1.57 -5.51 -10.32
C LEU A 99 0.51 -5.34 -11.41
N SER A 100 -0.74 -5.12 -11.02
CA SER A 100 -1.83 -4.93 -11.99
C SER A 100 -1.73 -3.59 -12.71
N VAL A 101 -1.37 -2.51 -12.01
CA VAL A 101 -1.09 -1.21 -12.65
C VAL A 101 0.11 -1.33 -13.59
N ALA A 102 1.20 -1.94 -13.15
CA ALA A 102 2.37 -2.15 -13.99
C ALA A 102 2.03 -2.95 -15.26
N ARG A 103 1.22 -4.01 -15.12
CA ARG A 103 0.73 -4.79 -16.28
C ARG A 103 -0.07 -3.92 -17.26
N LEU A 104 -1.02 -3.12 -16.78
CA LEU A 104 -1.81 -2.22 -17.64
C LEU A 104 -0.91 -1.24 -18.40
N LEU A 105 0.07 -0.64 -17.72
CA LEU A 105 1.03 0.28 -18.35
C LEU A 105 1.90 -0.44 -19.39
N ILE A 106 2.37 -1.65 -19.11
CA ILE A 106 3.13 -2.48 -20.06
C ILE A 106 2.29 -2.83 -21.30
N GLU A 107 1.01 -3.17 -21.13
CA GLU A 107 0.08 -3.43 -22.22
C GLU A 107 -0.11 -2.19 -23.11
N GLU A 108 -0.08 -0.99 -22.52
CA GLU A 108 -0.09 0.31 -23.21
C GLU A 108 1.30 0.74 -23.75
N ARG A 109 2.34 -0.09 -23.56
CA ARG A 109 3.75 0.19 -23.91
C ARG A 109 4.37 1.35 -23.15
N ASP A 110 3.78 1.73 -22.03
CA ASP A 110 4.30 2.75 -21.12
C ASP A 110 5.25 2.11 -20.09
N HIS A 111 6.41 1.68 -20.59
CA HIS A 111 7.43 1.02 -19.77
C HIS A 111 8.07 1.96 -18.75
N ASP A 112 8.13 3.27 -19.04
CA ASP A 112 8.71 4.27 -18.15
C ASP A 112 7.88 4.43 -16.87
N HIS A 113 6.55 4.57 -16.98
CA HIS A 113 5.70 4.64 -15.79
C HIS A 113 5.59 3.30 -15.07
N ALA A 114 5.66 2.17 -15.81
CA ALA A 114 5.72 0.84 -15.21
C ALA A 114 6.98 0.68 -14.35
N GLU A 115 8.15 1.13 -14.82
CA GLU A 115 9.39 1.13 -14.04
C GLU A 115 9.22 1.93 -12.74
N ILE A 116 8.71 3.16 -12.83
CA ILE A 116 8.56 4.06 -11.68
C ILE A 116 7.67 3.44 -10.59
N ILE A 117 6.54 2.82 -10.97
CA ILE A 117 5.63 2.24 -9.98
C ILE A 117 6.22 1.00 -9.31
N LEU A 118 6.96 0.17 -10.06
CA LEU A 118 7.61 -1.02 -9.54
C LEU A 118 8.79 -0.67 -8.61
N GLN A 119 9.61 0.33 -8.97
CA GLN A 119 10.65 0.85 -8.10
C GLN A 119 10.07 1.37 -6.77
N SER A 120 9.01 2.18 -6.85
CA SER A 120 8.30 2.66 -5.65
C SER A 120 7.70 1.50 -4.84
N GLY A 121 7.23 0.45 -5.52
CA GLY A 121 6.74 -0.77 -4.89
C GLY A 121 7.82 -1.51 -4.09
N ILE A 122 9.05 -1.61 -4.61
CA ILE A 122 10.19 -2.23 -3.91
C ILE A 122 10.60 -1.43 -2.67
N GLU A 123 10.49 -0.09 -2.69
CA GLU A 123 10.79 0.71 -1.50
C GLU A 123 9.83 0.39 -0.33
N VAL A 124 8.57 0.10 -0.65
CA VAL A 124 7.52 -0.21 0.34
C VAL A 124 7.49 -1.69 0.70
N LEU A 125 7.74 -2.57 -0.27
CA LEU A 125 7.75 -4.03 -0.15
C LEU A 125 9.13 -4.59 -0.58
N PRO A 126 10.21 -4.35 0.20
CA PRO A 126 11.59 -4.60 -0.22
C PRO A 126 11.99 -6.07 -0.34
N GLN A 127 11.13 -6.99 0.10
CA GLN A 127 11.33 -8.44 0.04
C GLN A 127 10.36 -9.11 -0.94
N ASP A 128 9.64 -8.32 -1.73
CA ASP A 128 8.64 -8.83 -2.65
C ASP A 128 9.26 -9.28 -3.97
N GLN A 129 9.52 -10.58 -4.07
CA GLN A 129 10.16 -11.15 -5.25
C GLN A 129 9.37 -10.89 -6.53
N GLU A 130 8.03 -10.94 -6.48
CA GLU A 130 7.19 -10.79 -7.67
C GLU A 130 7.26 -9.37 -8.24
N VAL A 131 7.33 -8.35 -7.39
CA VAL A 131 7.54 -6.96 -7.81
C VAL A 131 8.93 -6.78 -8.42
N VAL A 132 9.95 -7.39 -7.81
CA VAL A 132 11.34 -7.34 -8.32
C VAL A 132 11.46 -8.02 -9.68
N ASP A 133 10.91 -9.22 -9.85
CA ASP A 133 10.91 -9.95 -11.11
C ASP A 133 10.24 -9.14 -12.22
N ARG A 134 9.09 -8.52 -11.91
CA ARG A 134 8.39 -7.67 -12.87
C ARG A 134 9.21 -6.44 -13.26
N LEU A 135 9.94 -5.82 -12.33
CA LEU A 135 10.83 -4.71 -12.65
C LEU A 135 11.98 -5.15 -13.55
N ALA A 136 12.58 -6.32 -13.28
CA ALA A 136 13.64 -6.87 -14.11
C ALA A 136 13.17 -7.08 -15.56
N GLU A 137 11.96 -7.60 -15.77
CA GLU A 137 11.36 -7.73 -17.10
C GLU A 137 11.18 -6.37 -17.81
N VAL A 138 10.69 -5.35 -17.10
CA VAL A 138 10.54 -4.00 -17.65
C VAL A 138 11.89 -3.41 -18.04
N LEU A 139 12.92 -3.59 -17.21
CA LEU A 139 14.28 -3.14 -17.51
C LEU A 139 14.84 -3.82 -18.76
N VAL A 140 14.60 -5.12 -18.94
CA VAL A 140 14.97 -5.82 -20.18
C VAL A 140 14.25 -5.23 -21.39
N ALA A 141 12.94 -4.95 -21.28
CA ALA A 141 12.18 -4.31 -22.36
C ALA A 141 12.71 -2.90 -22.71
N LEU A 142 13.27 -2.19 -21.73
CA LEU A 142 13.95 -0.91 -21.89
C LEU A 142 15.42 -1.04 -22.37
N ASN A 143 15.88 -2.24 -22.75
CA ASN A 143 17.26 -2.55 -23.16
C ASN A 143 18.31 -2.35 -22.04
N ARG A 144 17.91 -2.48 -20.77
CA ARG A 144 18.75 -2.32 -19.57
C ARG A 144 19.00 -3.66 -18.87
N SER A 145 19.33 -4.71 -19.63
CA SER A 145 19.52 -6.07 -19.09
C SER A 145 20.59 -6.17 -18.00
N ALA A 146 21.67 -5.40 -18.07
CA ALA A 146 22.70 -5.39 -17.03
C ALA A 146 22.20 -4.85 -15.68
N GLU A 147 21.21 -3.97 -15.69
CA GLU A 147 20.55 -3.47 -14.47
C GLU A 147 19.56 -4.48 -13.93
N ALA A 148 18.82 -5.17 -14.81
CA ALA A 148 17.92 -6.26 -14.44
C ALA A 148 18.66 -7.40 -13.70
N GLU A 149 19.78 -7.87 -14.26
CA GLU A 149 20.62 -8.92 -13.64
C GLU A 149 21.16 -8.48 -12.26
N ARG A 150 21.57 -7.22 -12.14
CA ARG A 150 22.05 -6.68 -10.86
C ARG A 150 20.94 -6.66 -9.81
N LEU A 151 19.77 -6.19 -10.19
CA LEU A 151 18.60 -6.14 -9.32
C LEU A 151 18.23 -7.52 -8.78
N LEU A 152 18.21 -8.54 -9.66
CA LEU A 152 17.92 -9.92 -9.26
C LEU A 152 18.98 -10.48 -8.32
N ALA A 153 20.26 -10.27 -8.63
CA ALA A 153 21.35 -10.70 -7.75
C ALA A 153 21.26 -10.05 -6.37
N GLU A 154 20.96 -8.75 -6.29
CA GLU A 154 20.79 -8.05 -5.00
C GLU A 154 19.64 -8.63 -4.15
N MET A 155 18.60 -9.16 -4.78
CA MET A 155 17.47 -9.78 -4.09
C MET A 155 17.81 -11.15 -3.52
N GLU A 156 18.60 -11.95 -4.24
CA GLU A 156 19.03 -13.28 -3.78
C GLU A 156 19.92 -13.24 -2.52
N TYR A 157 20.58 -12.12 -2.26
CA TYR A 157 21.51 -11.94 -1.13
C TYR A 157 20.92 -11.18 0.07
N ARG A 158 19.62 -10.85 0.08
CA ARG A 158 18.93 -10.20 1.21
C ARG A 158 18.33 -11.20 2.18
#